data_AF-A0A962GD05-F1
#
_entry.id   AF-A0A962GD05-F1
#
_cell.length_a   1.000
_cell.length_b   1.000
_cell.length_c   1.000
_cell.angle_alpha   90.00
_cell.angle_beta   90.00
_cell.angle_gamma   90.00
#
_symmetry.space_group_name_H-M   'P 1'
#
loop_
_entity.id
_entity.type
_entity.pdbx_description
1 polymer ?
#
loop_
_entity_poly.entity_id
_entity_poly.type
_entity_poly.pdbx_seq_one_letter_code
_entity_poly.pdbx_strand_id
1 'polypeptide(L)'
;YGHDDAESARRAYVLGINEVLPAEKPSYAPPRDWAMALDRALPRLDLLAPAGKELVVRGLTHAISADGVVSVNEAELLRTVCAALHCPLPPVLQQSS
;
A
#
# COMPACT_ATOMS: atom_id res chain seq x y z
N TYR A 1 -0.29 -24.20 11.58
CA TYR A 1 1.02 -23.83 10.99
C TYR A 1 0.87 -22.42 10.45
N GLY A 2 1.35 -21.41 11.18
CA GLY A 2 1.04 -19.99 10.96
C GLY A 2 2.29 -19.13 10.82
N HIS A 3 3.29 -19.64 10.08
CA HIS A 3 4.58 -18.98 9.88
C HIS A 3 4.74 -18.36 8.49
N ASP A 4 3.82 -18.63 7.56
CA ASP A 4 3.82 -17.92 6.28
C ASP A 4 3.25 -16.53 6.50
N ASP A 5 4.18 -15.57 6.58
CA ASP A 5 4.02 -14.18 6.14
C ASP A 5 3.93 -13.06 7.19
N ALA A 6 4.15 -13.31 8.49
CA ALA A 6 4.24 -12.19 9.45
C ALA A 6 5.49 -11.31 9.22
N GLU A 7 6.63 -11.94 8.95
CA GLU A 7 7.90 -11.25 8.71
C GLU A 7 7.96 -10.56 7.35
N SER A 8 7.42 -11.18 6.29
CA SER A 8 7.36 -10.52 4.98
C SER A 8 6.30 -9.42 4.95
N ALA A 9 5.15 -9.58 5.60
CA ALA A 9 4.19 -8.48 5.78
C ALA A 9 4.80 -7.30 6.56
N ARG A 10 5.57 -7.58 7.63
CA ARG A 10 6.32 -6.55 8.36
C ARG A 10 7.35 -5.86 7.48
N ARG A 11 8.06 -6.60 6.63
CA ARG A 11 9.05 -6.06 5.69
C ARG A 11 8.40 -5.16 4.64
N ALA A 12 7.32 -5.62 4.02
CA ALA A 12 6.53 -4.85 3.06
C ALA A 12 6.03 -3.55 3.68
N TYR A 13 5.50 -3.61 4.90
CA TYR A 13 5.09 -2.43 5.65
C TYR A 13 6.23 -1.45 5.86
N VAL A 14 7.41 -1.91 6.31
CA VAL A 14 8.56 -1.03 6.54
C VAL A 14 9.04 -0.37 5.25
N LEU A 15 9.07 -1.10 4.14
CA LEU A 15 9.44 -0.56 2.83
C LEU A 15 8.47 0.54 2.40
N GLY A 16 7.17 0.31 2.53
CA GLY A 16 6.16 1.31 2.20
C GLY A 16 6.20 2.53 3.12
N ILE A 17 6.36 2.34 4.44
CA ILE A 17 6.40 3.46 5.39
C ILE A 17 7.65 4.33 5.22
N ASN A 18 8.81 3.74 4.95
CA ASN A 18 10.03 4.52 4.71
C ASN A 18 9.90 5.44 3.49
N GLU A 19 9.09 5.05 2.51
CA GLU A 19 8.79 5.86 1.33
C GLU A 19 7.84 7.03 1.64
N VAL A 20 6.84 6.83 2.50
CA VAL A 20 5.83 7.85 2.81
C VAL A 20 6.30 8.81 3.91
N LEU A 21 6.97 8.28 4.95
CA LEU A 21 7.34 8.99 6.17
C LEU A 21 8.78 8.64 6.58
N PRO A 22 9.83 9.07 5.86
CA PRO A 22 11.22 8.65 6.14
C PRO A 22 11.74 9.11 7.51
N ALA A 23 11.15 10.16 8.09
CA ALA A 23 11.49 10.66 9.42
C ALA A 23 10.73 9.93 10.55
N GLU A 24 9.67 9.20 10.24
CA GLU A 24 8.85 8.49 11.22
C GLU A 24 8.99 6.97 11.04
N LYS A 25 8.89 6.22 12.13
CA LYS A 25 8.98 4.76 12.10
C LYS A 25 7.84 4.16 12.92
N PRO A 26 6.59 4.31 12.46
CA PRO A 26 5.47 3.65 13.11
C PRO A 26 5.72 2.14 13.15
N SER A 27 5.37 1.52 14.28
CA SER A 27 5.49 0.07 14.45
C SER A 27 4.47 -0.65 13.57
N TYR A 28 4.86 -1.77 12.98
CA TYR A 28 3.92 -2.66 12.30
C TYR A 28 2.94 -3.26 13.32
N ALA A 29 1.71 -2.76 13.29
CA ALA A 29 0.63 -3.21 14.15
C ALA A 29 -0.67 -3.24 13.33
N PRO A 30 -0.86 -4.27 12.48
CA PRO A 30 -2.05 -4.36 11.65
C PRO A 30 -3.30 -4.44 12.55
N PRO A 31 -4.35 -3.66 12.27
CA PRO A 31 -5.59 -3.70 13.04
C PRO A 31 -6.25 -5.08 12.95
N ARG A 32 -6.85 -5.55 14.04
CA ARG A 32 -7.59 -6.83 14.08
C ARG A 32 -8.72 -6.88 13.05
N ASP A 33 -9.42 -5.75 12.89
CA ASP A 33 -10.44 -5.55 11.86
C ASP A 33 -9.87 -4.63 10.78
N TRP A 34 -9.07 -5.23 9.89
CA TRP A 34 -8.37 -4.50 8.85
C TRP A 34 -9.31 -3.93 7.80
N ALA A 35 -10.39 -4.64 7.47
CA ALA A 35 -11.35 -4.20 6.47
C ALA A 35 -12.05 -2.92 6.92
N MET A 36 -12.58 -2.91 8.15
CA MET A 36 -13.24 -1.73 8.69
C MET A 36 -12.25 -0.57 8.92
N ALA A 37 -10.99 -0.86 9.25
CA ALA A 37 -9.96 0.16 9.34
C ALA A 37 -9.64 0.79 7.98
N LEU A 38 -9.55 -0.01 6.92
CA LEU A 38 -9.32 0.43 5.56
C LEU A 38 -10.51 1.25 5.03
N ASP A 39 -11.75 0.79 5.24
CA ASP A 39 -12.97 1.49 4.84
C ASP A 39 -13.06 2.90 5.44
N ARG A 40 -12.58 3.07 6.68
CA ARG A 40 -12.50 4.40 7.33
C ARG A 40 -11.32 5.24 6.84
N ALA A 41 -10.24 4.61 6.40
CA ALA A 41 -9.02 5.30 5.96
C ALA A 41 -9.18 5.84 4.54
N LEU A 42 -9.78 5.08 3.62
CA LEU A 42 -9.88 5.43 2.20
C LEU A 42 -10.52 6.81 1.97
N PRO A 43 -11.68 7.18 2.57
CA PRO A 43 -12.25 8.52 2.40
C PRO A 43 -11.34 9.65 2.91
N ARG A 44 -10.53 9.38 3.94
CA ARG A 44 -9.61 10.39 4.49
C ARG A 44 -8.39 10.57 3.60
N LEU A 45 -7.87 9.48 3.05
CA LEU A 45 -6.78 9.50 2.08
C LEU A 45 -7.22 10.16 0.76
N ASP A 46 -8.49 10.01 0.36
CA ASP A 46 -9.04 10.66 -0.84
C ASP A 46 -9.14 12.19 -0.70
N LEU A 47 -9.13 12.72 0.52
CA LEU A 47 -9.10 14.17 0.78
C LEU A 47 -7.69 14.76 0.74
N LEU A 48 -6.64 13.94 0.58
CA LEU A 48 -5.27 14.44 0.46
C LEU A 48 -5.11 15.29 -0.81
N ALA A 49 -4.23 16.30 -0.72
CA ALA A 49 -3.74 16.99 -1.90
C ALA A 49 -3.06 15.98 -2.86
N PRO A 50 -2.96 16.29 -4.17
CA PRO A 50 -2.40 15.36 -5.16
C PRO A 50 -1.04 14.77 -4.77
N ALA A 51 -0.12 15.59 -4.23
CA ALA A 51 1.18 15.12 -3.75
C ALA A 51 1.09 14.10 -2.61
N GLY A 52 0.09 14.25 -1.72
CA GLY A 52 -0.15 13.28 -0.65
C GLY A 52 -0.68 11.95 -1.18
N LYS A 53 -1.60 11.98 -2.16
CA LYS A 53 -2.07 10.77 -2.84
C LYS A 53 -0.93 10.05 -3.56
N GLU A 54 -0.07 10.79 -4.24
CA GLU A 54 1.12 10.25 -4.90
C GLU A 54 2.05 9.53 -3.92
N LEU A 55 2.32 10.13 -2.75
CA LEU A 55 3.12 9.48 -1.70
C LEU A 55 2.48 8.17 -1.23
N VAL A 56 1.16 8.15 -0.99
CA VAL A 56 0.44 6.93 -0.59
C VAL A 56 0.58 5.85 -1.66
N VAL A 57 0.36 6.17 -2.93
CA VAL A 57 0.46 5.21 -4.05
C VAL A 57 1.88 4.69 -4.19
N ARG A 58 2.90 5.54 -4.05
CA ARG A 58 4.31 5.12 -4.05
C ARG A 58 4.60 4.17 -2.90
N GLY A 59 4.21 4.50 -1.68
CA GLY A 59 4.39 3.64 -0.51
C GLY A 59 3.74 2.26 -0.70
N LEU A 60 2.52 2.21 -1.22
CA LEU A 60 1.83 0.94 -1.52
C LEU A 60 2.54 0.16 -2.62
N THR A 61 3.02 0.84 -3.66
CA THR A 61 3.79 0.22 -4.75
C THR A 61 5.06 -0.44 -4.21
N HIS A 62 5.79 0.25 -3.31
CA HIS A 62 6.99 -0.29 -2.65
C HIS A 62 6.65 -1.48 -1.75
N ALA A 63 5.52 -1.45 -1.03
CA ALA A 63 5.09 -2.54 -0.18
C ALA A 63 4.76 -3.81 -0.97
N ILE A 64 3.98 -3.71 -2.05
CA ILE A 64 3.62 -4.87 -2.87
C ILE A 64 4.77 -5.39 -3.75
N SER A 65 5.85 -4.62 -3.88
CA SER A 65 7.05 -5.02 -4.63
C SER A 65 8.14 -5.59 -3.71
N ALA A 66 7.83 -5.85 -2.45
CA ALA A 66 8.81 -6.19 -1.40
C ALA A 66 9.54 -7.52 -1.64
N ASP A 67 8.93 -8.44 -2.38
CA ASP A 67 9.50 -9.73 -2.77
C ASP A 67 10.10 -9.72 -4.20
N GLY A 68 10.02 -8.57 -4.88
CA GLY A 68 10.52 -8.37 -6.24
C GLY A 68 9.58 -8.83 -7.35
N VAL A 69 8.39 -9.37 -7.03
CA VAL A 69 7.41 -9.83 -8.02
C VAL A 69 6.01 -9.40 -7.60
N VAL A 70 5.41 -8.46 -8.34
CA VAL A 70 4.01 -8.08 -8.09
C VAL A 70 3.07 -9.13 -8.67
N SER A 71 2.30 -9.79 -7.82
CA SER A 71 1.26 -10.72 -8.24
C SER A 71 0.05 -10.00 -8.85
N VAL A 72 -0.78 -10.74 -9.60
CA VAL A 72 -2.04 -10.20 -10.15
C VAL A 72 -2.94 -9.67 -9.02
N ASN A 73 -3.03 -10.37 -7.90
CA ASN A 73 -3.85 -9.96 -6.77
C ASN A 73 -3.37 -8.65 -6.15
N GLU A 74 -2.06 -8.46 -6.00
CA GLU A 74 -1.48 -7.22 -5.49
C GLU A 74 -1.66 -6.06 -6.46
N ALA A 75 -1.53 -6.32 -7.76
CA ALA A 75 -1.82 -5.33 -8.79
C ALA A 75 -3.29 -4.89 -8.72
N GLU A 76 -4.25 -5.84 -8.67
CA GLU A 76 -5.68 -5.54 -8.53
C GLU A 76 -6.02 -4.81 -7.23
N LEU A 77 -5.33 -5.14 -6.13
CA LEU A 77 -5.47 -4.40 -4.88
C LEU A 77 -5.04 -2.94 -5.06
N LEU A 78 -3.90 -2.68 -5.72
CA LEU A 78 -3.45 -1.31 -5.99
C LEU A 78 -4.41 -0.57 -6.95
N ARG A 79 -4.97 -1.25 -7.96
CA ARG A 79 -6.03 -0.69 -8.83
C ARG A 79 -7.25 -0.26 -8.02
N THR A 80 -7.69 -1.11 -7.10
CA THR A 80 -8.84 -0.83 -6.22
C THR A 80 -8.57 0.40 -5.35
N VAL A 81 -7.37 0.50 -4.75
CA VAL A 81 -7.00 1.67 -3.94
C VAL A 81 -6.90 2.94 -4.80
N CYS A 82 -6.25 2.89 -5.97
CA CYS A 82 -6.17 4.07 -6.86
C CYS A 82 -7.54 4.56 -7.31
N ALA A 83 -8.46 3.64 -7.61
CA ALA A 83 -9.85 3.96 -7.92
C ALA A 83 -10.56 4.64 -6.74
N ALA A 84 -10.38 4.12 -5.52
CA ALA A 84 -10.97 4.71 -4.31
C ALA A 84 -10.39 6.10 -3.96
N LEU A 85 -9.12 6.36 -4.31
CA LEU A 85 -8.46 7.64 -4.09
C LEU A 85 -8.59 8.61 -5.28
N HIS A 86 -9.37 8.25 -6.31
CA HIS A 86 -9.55 9.04 -7.55
C HIS A 86 -8.22 9.52 -8.16
N CYS A 87 -7.21 8.64 -8.17
CA CYS A 87 -5.87 8.95 -8.68
C CYS A 87 -5.47 7.97 -9.79
N PRO A 88 -4.54 8.35 -10.69
CA PRO A 88 -4.08 7.46 -11.74
C PRO A 88 -3.31 6.28 -11.16
N LEU A 89 -3.36 5.16 -11.88
CA LEU A 89 -2.50 4.00 -11.61
C LEU A 89 -1.03 4.32 -11.94
N PRO A 90 -0.06 3.86 -11.12
CA PRO A 90 1.34 4.10 -11.40
C PRO A 90 1.80 3.31 -12.65
N PRO A 91 2.69 3.89 -13.49
CA PRO A 91 3.12 3.27 -14.76
C PRO A 91 3.71 1.87 -14.62
N VAL A 92 4.30 1.55 -13.47
CA VAL A 92 4.91 0.24 -13.19
C VAL A 92 3.89 -0.91 -13.27
N LEU A 93 2.61 -0.65 -12.99
CA LEU A 93 1.53 -1.65 -13.09
C LEU A 93 0.80 -1.64 -14.44
N GLN A 94 1.12 -0.68 -15.31
CA GLN A 94 0.50 -0.58 -16.64
C GLN A 94 1.19 -1.47 -17.68
N GLN A 95 2.33 -2.09 -17.34
CA GLN A 95 3.17 -2.86 -18.28
C GLN A 95 2.97 -4.39 -18.22
N SER A 96 1.91 -4.87 -17.60
CA SER A 96 1.56 -6.30 -17.62
C SER A 96 0.79 -6.61 -18.91
N SER A 97 1.51 -6.92 -19.99
CA SER A 97 0.99 -7.54 -21.23
C SER A 97 1.51 -8.96 -21.39
#